data_AF-A0A6V8NSD4-F1
#
_entry.id   AF-A0A6V8NSD4-F1
#
_cell.length_a   1.000
_cell.length_b   1.000
_cell.length_c   1.000
_cell.angle_alpha   90.00
_cell.angle_beta   90.00
_cell.angle_gamma   90.00
#
_symmetry.space_group_name_H-M   'P 1'
#
loop_
_entity.id
_entity.type
_entity.pdbx_description
1 polymer ?
#
loop_
_entity_poly.entity_id
_entity_poly.type
_entity_poly.pdbx_seq_one_letter_code
_entity_poly.pdbx_strand_id
1 'polypeptide(L)'
;LVRVTQKGTAARAFADFPLDQIPVAGKTGTAEVVGRQHTAWFASYAPVGDPQYIVVVMVEEAGAGGGVAAQASQEIYRFLFGLEEPQEGKEG
;
A
#
# COMPACT_ATOMS: atom_id res chain seq x y z
N LEU A 1 14.14 -3.01 -1.31
CA LEU A 1 13.00 -2.12 -0.99
C LEU A 1 11.94 -2.11 -2.11
N VAL A 2 12.28 -1.79 -3.37
CA VAL A 2 11.35 -1.93 -4.53
C VAL A 2 10.87 -3.37 -4.77
N ARG A 3 11.67 -4.36 -4.35
CA ARG A 3 11.34 -5.78 -4.52
C ARG A 3 10.08 -6.24 -3.75
N VAL A 4 9.63 -5.52 -2.72
CA VAL A 4 8.47 -5.93 -1.90
C VAL A 4 7.15 -5.63 -2.61
N THR A 5 7.07 -4.51 -3.34
CA THR A 5 5.91 -4.12 -4.16
C THR A 5 5.88 -4.85 -5.50
N GLN A 6 7.01 -5.41 -5.96
CA GLN A 6 7.09 -6.16 -7.22
C GLN A 6 7.07 -7.69 -7.07
N LYS A 7 7.61 -8.23 -5.97
CA LYS A 7 7.75 -9.70 -5.75
C LYS A 7 7.56 -10.14 -4.29
N GLY A 8 7.16 -9.24 -3.38
CA GLY A 8 6.97 -9.53 -1.95
C GLY A 8 5.50 -9.59 -1.56
N THR A 9 5.22 -9.55 -0.26
CA THR A 9 3.85 -9.65 0.29
C THR A 9 2.92 -8.50 -0.12
N ALA A 10 3.47 -7.38 -0.60
CA ALA A 10 2.71 -6.27 -1.16
C ALA A 10 2.50 -6.38 -2.68
N ALA A 11 3.09 -7.38 -3.36
CA ALA A 11 3.03 -7.48 -4.81
C ALA A 11 1.60 -7.60 -5.36
N ARG A 12 0.72 -8.32 -4.65
CA ARG A 12 -0.69 -8.42 -5.03
C ARG A 12 -1.42 -7.08 -4.90
N ALA A 13 -1.10 -6.28 -3.88
CA ALA A 13 -1.73 -4.98 -3.66
C ALA A 13 -1.33 -3.94 -4.72
N PHE A 14 -0.13 -4.08 -5.29
CA PHE A 14 0.40 -3.17 -6.31
C PHE A 14 0.39 -3.75 -7.73
N ALA A 15 -0.30 -4.88 -7.96
CA ALA A 15 -0.31 -5.56 -9.25
C ALA A 15 -0.85 -4.66 -10.39
N ASP A 16 -1.89 -3.88 -10.09
CA ASP A 16 -2.54 -2.95 -11.03
C ASP A 16 -2.12 -1.49 -10.80
N PHE A 17 -0.98 -1.24 -10.16
CA PHE A 17 -0.43 0.10 -9.96
C PHE A 17 0.67 0.38 -10.99
N PRO A 18 0.76 1.58 -11.59
CA PRO A 18 1.76 1.91 -12.62
C PRO A 18 3.15 2.11 -11.98
N LEU A 19 3.76 1.02 -11.49
CA LEU A 19 5.06 1.01 -10.81
C LEU A 19 6.23 1.39 -11.72
N ASP A 20 6.03 1.37 -13.03
CA ASP A 20 6.96 1.84 -14.05
C ASP A 20 7.04 3.38 -14.10
N GLN A 21 5.92 4.06 -13.83
CA GLN A 21 5.84 5.52 -13.80
C GLN A 21 6.05 6.07 -12.39
N ILE A 22 5.47 5.40 -11.38
CA ILE A 22 5.54 5.79 -9.98
C ILE A 22 6.09 4.59 -9.20
N PRO A 23 7.41 4.39 -9.20
CA PRO A 23 8.00 3.28 -8.46
C PRO A 23 7.80 3.50 -6.96
N VAL A 24 7.18 2.52 -6.30
CA VAL A 24 6.94 2.52 -4.85
C VAL A 24 7.89 1.56 -4.16
N ALA A 25 8.57 2.02 -3.12
CA ALA A 25 9.36 1.18 -2.23
C ALA A 25 8.67 1.09 -0.87
N GLY A 26 8.62 -0.11 -0.28
CA GLY A 26 8.03 -0.26 1.04
C GLY A 26 8.41 -1.55 1.74
N LYS A 27 7.96 -1.68 2.97
CA LYS A 27 8.13 -2.88 3.79
C LYS A 27 6.85 -3.16 4.57
N THR A 28 6.41 -4.42 4.50
CA THR A 28 5.33 -4.94 5.33
C THR A 28 5.84 -5.36 6.70
N GLY A 29 4.99 -5.16 7.70
CA GLY A 29 5.17 -5.62 9.07
C GLY A 29 3.89 -6.30 9.57
N THR A 30 4.06 -7.11 10.61
CA THR A 30 2.95 -7.67 11.40
C THR A 30 3.34 -7.45 12.84
N ALA A 31 2.48 -6.76 13.60
CA ALA A 31 2.67 -6.60 15.02
C ALA A 31 1.72 -7.55 15.75
N GLU A 32 2.27 -8.38 16.62
CA GLU A 32 1.49 -9.33 17.42
C GLU A 32 1.01 -8.64 18.70
N VAL A 33 -0.27 -8.81 19.02
CA VAL A 33 -0.86 -8.36 20.29
C VAL A 33 -1.37 -9.60 21.01
N VAL A 34 -0.84 -9.88 22.20
CA VAL A 34 -1.25 -11.05 22.99
C VAL A 34 -2.75 -10.96 23.29
N GLY A 35 -3.52 -11.97 22.85
CA GLY A 35 -4.96 -12.03 23.06
C GLY A 35 -5.82 -11.27 22.04
N ARG A 36 -5.24 -10.75 20.94
CA ARG A 36 -5.97 -10.10 19.83
C ARG A 36 -5.46 -10.57 18.47
N GLN A 37 -6.22 -10.30 17.41
CA GLN A 37 -5.75 -10.53 16.03
C GLN A 37 -4.56 -9.61 15.71
N HIS A 38 -3.66 -10.08 14.82
CA HIS A 38 -2.45 -9.34 14.46
C HIS A 38 -2.77 -8.01 13.77
N THR A 39 -1.95 -6.99 14.05
CA THR A 39 -2.01 -5.68 13.39
C THR A 39 -1.16 -5.70 12.12
N ALA A 40 -1.75 -5.26 11.01
CA ALA A 40 -1.09 -5.13 9.71
C ALA A 40 -0.44 -3.75 9.57
N TRP A 41 0.83 -3.72 9.17
CA TRP A 41 1.56 -2.48 8.90
C TRP A 41 2.15 -2.47 7.49
N PHE A 42 2.12 -1.30 6.86
CA PHE A 42 2.90 -1.03 5.67
C PHE A 42 3.45 0.40 5.71
N ALA A 43 4.77 0.51 5.60
CA ALA A 43 5.47 1.78 5.46
C ALA A 43 6.12 1.84 4.07
N SER A 44 5.89 2.93 3.35
CA SER A 44 6.33 3.11 1.98
C SER A 44 6.68 4.56 1.65
N TYR A 45 7.45 4.74 0.58
CA TYR A 45 7.70 6.04 -0.04
C TYR A 45 7.66 5.93 -1.57
N ALA A 46 7.31 7.04 -2.23
CA ALA A 46 7.24 7.16 -3.67
C ALA A 46 7.39 8.62 -4.16
N PRO A 47 7.87 8.84 -5.39
CA PRO A 47 8.54 7.86 -6.25
C PRO A 47 9.93 7.47 -5.71
N VAL A 48 10.43 6.30 -6.12
CA VAL A 48 11.82 5.91 -5.88
C VAL A 48 12.76 6.75 -6.73
N GLY A 49 13.80 7.31 -6.11
CA GLY A 49 14.79 8.17 -6.76
C GLY A 49 14.60 9.65 -6.44
N ASP A 50 13.35 10.10 -6.33
CA ASP A 50 12.98 11.46 -5.92
C ASP A 50 11.71 11.45 -5.05
N PRO A 51 11.79 11.02 -3.77
CA PRO A 51 10.62 10.79 -2.94
C PRO A 51 9.82 12.06 -2.66
N GLN A 52 8.55 12.06 -3.04
CA GLN A 52 7.62 13.18 -2.77
C GLN A 52 6.72 12.90 -1.57
N TYR A 53 6.35 11.63 -1.36
CA TYR A 53 5.43 11.23 -0.30
C TYR A 53 5.91 9.99 0.45
N ILE A 54 5.66 9.99 1.76
CA ILE A 54 5.78 8.84 2.65
C ILE A 54 4.38 8.48 3.14
N VAL A 55 4.00 7.21 3.02
CA VAL A 55 2.71 6.70 3.48
C VAL A 55 2.96 5.59 4.50
N VAL A 56 2.32 5.70 5.66
CA VAL A 56 2.34 4.66 6.70
C VAL A 56 0.90 4.30 7.02
N VAL A 57 0.55 3.03 6.83
CA VAL A 57 -0.77 2.49 7.14
C VAL A 57 -0.64 1.44 8.24
N MET A 58 -1.47 1.61 9.27
CA MET A 58 -1.73 0.62 10.32
C MET A 58 -3.18 0.20 10.24
N VAL A 59 -3.44 -1.10 10.24
CA VAL A 59 -4.80 -1.63 10.44
C VAL A 59 -4.75 -2.65 11.57
N GLU A 60 -5.39 -2.31 12.69
CA GLU A 60 -5.53 -3.21 13.84
C GLU A 60 -6.42 -4.41 13.48
N GLU A 61 -6.11 -5.56 14.06
CA GLU A 61 -6.90 -6.79 13.90
C GLU A 61 -7.13 -7.27 12.45
N ALA A 62 -6.30 -6.82 11.51
CA ALA A 62 -6.42 -7.13 10.07
C ALA A 62 -5.65 -8.40 9.64
N GLY A 63 -5.08 -9.14 10.57
CA GLY A 63 -4.32 -10.36 10.30
C GLY A 63 -2.88 -10.10 9.83
N ALA A 64 -2.18 -11.17 9.44
CA ALA A 64 -0.74 -11.14 9.17
C ALA A 64 -0.39 -10.71 7.73
N GLY A 65 0.84 -10.20 7.55
CA GLY A 65 1.48 -10.02 6.24
C GLY A 65 1.39 -8.62 5.61
N GLY A 66 0.68 -7.67 6.24
CA GLY A 66 0.63 -6.27 5.79
C GLY A 66 -0.11 -6.03 4.47
N GLY A 67 -0.77 -7.04 3.89
CA GLY A 67 -1.42 -6.95 2.58
C GLY A 67 -2.56 -5.92 2.53
N VAL A 68 -3.40 -5.90 3.57
CA VAL A 68 -4.49 -4.91 3.71
C VAL A 68 -3.93 -3.49 3.82
N ALA A 69 -2.91 -3.30 4.66
CA ALA A 69 -2.23 -2.01 4.81
C ALA A 69 -1.54 -1.56 3.51
N ALA A 70 -0.96 -2.50 2.76
CA ALA A 70 -0.36 -2.23 1.46
C ALA A 70 -1.42 -1.81 0.42
N GLN A 71 -2.59 -2.46 0.37
CA GLN A 71 -3.68 -2.08 -0.53
C GLN A 71 -4.21 -0.68 -0.22
N ALA A 72 -4.45 -0.37 1.06
CA ALA A 72 -4.86 0.97 1.46
C ALA A 72 -3.82 2.04 1.08
N SER A 73 -2.52 1.74 1.19
CA SER A 73 -1.47 2.67 0.75
C SER A 73 -1.46 2.90 -0.76
N GLN A 74 -1.84 1.89 -1.55
CA GLN A 74 -1.89 1.98 -3.01
C GLN A 74 -3.00 2.94 -3.46
N GLU A 75 -4.17 2.89 -2.82
CA GLU A 75 -5.26 3.84 -3.05
C GLU A 75 -4.87 5.29 -2.68
N ILE A 76 -4.16 5.46 -1.55
CA ILE A 76 -3.63 6.77 -1.15
C ILE A 76 -2.67 7.31 -2.22
N TYR A 77 -1.77 6.49 -2.73
CA TYR A 77 -0.86 6.91 -3.80
C TYR A 77 -1.60 7.23 -5.10
N ARG A 78 -2.66 6.49 -5.45
CA ARG A 78 -3.49 6.82 -6.62
C ARG A 78 -4.05 8.23 -6.51
N PHE A 79 -4.61 8.58 -5.35
CA PHE A 79 -5.11 9.92 -5.10
C PHE A 79 -3.99 10.98 -5.15
N LEU A 80 -2.89 10.76 -4.43
CA LEU A 80 -1.78 11.74 -4.33
C LEU A 80 -1.10 12.05 -5.67
N PHE A 81 -1.06 11.08 -6.59
CA PHE A 81 -0.49 11.25 -7.93
C PHE A 81 -1.55 11.47 -9.02
N GLY A 82 -2.83 11.66 -8.65
CA GLY A 82 -3.91 11.97 -9.59
C GLY A 82 -4.20 10.86 -10.59
N LEU A 83 -4.07 9.60 -10.19
CA LEU A 83 -4.32 8.41 -11.00
C LEU A 83 -5.81 8.00 -11.05
N GLU A 84 -6.74 8.90 -10.71
CA GLU A 84 -8.17 8.60 -10.72
C GLU A 84 -8.65 8.27 -12.15
N GLU A 85 -9.36 7.15 -12.31
CA GLU A 85 -10.33 7.03 -13.39
C GLU A 85 -11.63 7.74 -12.94
N PRO A 86 -12.29 8.51 -13.84
CA PRO A 86 -13.52 9.20 -13.50
C PRO A 86 -14.55 8.23 -12.91
N GLN A 87 -15.04 8.53 -11.70
CA GLN A 87 -16.17 7.81 -11.11
C GLN A 87 -17.43 8.21 -11.90
N GLU A 88 -17.83 7.40 -12.88
CA GLU A 88 -19.15 7.55 -13.49
C GLU A 88 -20.20 7.16 -12.46
N GLY A 89 -21.04 8.13 -12.09
CA GLY A 89 -22.00 8.03 -11.00
C GLY A 89 -22.91 6.82 -11.14
N LYS A 90 -22.97 5.99 -10.10
CA LYS A 90 -24.12 5.12 -9.87
C LYS A 90 -25.17 5.93 -9.12
N GLU A 91 -25.97 6.68 -9.88
CA GLU A 91 -27.30 7.07 -9.43
C GLU A 91 -28.12 5.79 -9.25
N GLY A 92 -28.69 5.64 -8.05
CA GLY A 92 -29.75 4.69 -7.73
C GLY A 92 -30.98 5.45 -7.27
#